data_AF-A0A8T1JKJ7-F1
#
_entry.id   AF-A0A8T1JKJ7-F1
#
_cell.length_a   1.000
_cell.length_b   1.000
_cell.length_c   1.000
_cell.angle_alpha   90.00
_cell.angle_beta   90.00
_cell.angle_gamma   90.00
#
_symmetry.space_group_name_H-M   'P 1'
#
loop_
_entity.id
_entity.type
_entity.pdbx_description
1 polymer ?
#
loop_
_entity_poly.entity_id
_entity_poly.type
_entity_poly.pdbx_seq_one_letter_code
_entity_poly.pdbx_strand_id
1 'polypeptide(L)'
;METDRVWANSTTTLTSEREPGAPPDDVRLEFIRRHVVRTFPGVKSDALNRKFATDAVASRLFDFLHVPDARLLLFTDHGDESSGVVDVYATPPANLFGDASKSKNMPPVTVLYLLKTVKGPISPTK
;
A
#
# COMPACT_ATOMS: atom_id res chain seq x y z
N MET A 1 -46.35 -20.82 51.65
CA MET A 1 -45.08 -20.13 51.93
C MET A 1 -44.68 -19.41 50.66
N GLU A 2 -44.72 -18.09 50.72
CA GLU A 2 -44.19 -17.18 49.70
C GLU A 2 -42.65 -17.27 49.67
N THR A 3 -42.06 -17.15 48.48
CA THR A 3 -40.97 -16.19 48.22
C THR A 3 -40.82 -15.89 46.73
N ASP A 4 -41.06 -14.60 46.44
CA ASP A 4 -40.64 -13.69 45.37
C ASP A 4 -39.43 -13.97 44.45
N ARG A 5 -39.58 -13.41 43.22
CA ARG A 5 -38.60 -12.71 42.34
C ARG A 5 -37.58 -13.57 41.58
N VAL A 6 -37.30 -13.36 40.29
CA VAL A 6 -36.92 -12.11 39.60
C VAL A 6 -37.27 -12.19 38.09
N TRP A 7 -37.73 -11.07 37.55
CA TRP A 7 -37.93 -10.78 36.13
C TRP A 7 -36.59 -10.73 35.38
N ALA A 8 -36.44 -11.43 34.26
CA ALA A 8 -35.43 -11.07 33.27
C ALA A 8 -35.98 -11.34 31.87
N ASN A 9 -36.25 -10.24 31.17
CA ASN A 9 -36.81 -10.19 29.84
C ASN A 9 -35.92 -10.96 28.87
N SER A 10 -36.48 -11.97 28.20
CA SER A 10 -35.88 -12.57 27.01
C SER A 10 -35.84 -11.52 25.90
N THR A 11 -34.76 -10.77 25.84
CA THR A 11 -34.34 -10.07 24.63
C THR A 11 -33.02 -10.70 24.22
N THR A 12 -33.14 -11.77 23.45
CA THR A 12 -32.05 -12.33 22.66
C THR A 12 -31.66 -11.26 21.64
N THR A 13 -30.77 -10.35 22.03
CA THR A 13 -29.97 -9.62 21.04
C THR A 13 -29.12 -10.66 20.36
N LEU A 14 -29.59 -11.12 19.19
CA LEU A 14 -28.77 -11.75 18.18
C LEU A 14 -27.52 -10.89 18.03
N THR A 15 -26.41 -11.35 18.61
CA THR A 15 -25.08 -10.93 18.21
C THR A 15 -25.00 -11.29 16.74
N SER A 16 -25.27 -10.28 15.90
CA SER A 16 -25.02 -10.31 14.47
C SER A 16 -23.64 -10.92 14.29
N GLU A 17 -23.63 -12.13 13.73
CA GLU A 17 -22.42 -12.79 13.29
C GLU A 17 -21.74 -11.79 12.35
N ARG A 18 -20.74 -11.09 12.88
CA ARG A 18 -19.85 -10.29 12.07
C ARG A 18 -19.23 -11.31 11.13
N GLU A 19 -19.62 -11.24 9.85
CA GLU A 19 -18.88 -11.89 8.78
C GLU A 19 -17.39 -11.75 9.10
N PRO A 20 -16.57 -12.80 8.91
CA PRO A 20 -15.14 -12.63 9.04
C PRO A 20 -14.75 -11.61 7.96
N GLY A 21 -14.68 -10.34 8.37
CA GLY A 21 -14.21 -9.26 7.53
C GLY A 21 -12.87 -9.70 6.97
N ALA A 22 -12.64 -9.37 5.70
CA ALA A 22 -11.42 -9.72 4.99
C ALA A 22 -10.21 -9.61 5.93
N PRO A 23 -9.27 -10.58 5.88
CA PRO A 23 -8.11 -10.58 6.75
C PRO A 23 -7.50 -9.17 6.81
N PRO A 24 -7.14 -8.67 8.01
CA PRO A 24 -6.59 -7.33 8.12
C PRO A 24 -5.42 -7.18 7.17
N ASP A 25 -5.45 -6.12 6.35
CA ASP A 25 -4.37 -5.80 5.42
C ASP A 25 -3.04 -5.74 6.18
N ASP A 26 -1.98 -6.26 5.58
CA ASP A 26 -0.64 -6.24 6.17
C ASP A 26 -0.28 -4.80 6.58
N VAL A 27 0.12 -4.58 7.83
CA VAL A 27 0.48 -3.24 8.35
C VAL A 27 1.58 -2.57 7.51
N ARG A 28 2.45 -3.37 6.88
CA ARG A 28 3.49 -2.90 5.96
C ARG A 28 2.87 -2.42 4.65
N LEU A 29 1.84 -3.10 4.15
CA LEU A 29 1.10 -2.68 2.96
C LEU A 29 0.35 -1.37 3.23
N GLU A 30 -0.27 -1.23 4.40
CA GLU A 30 -0.91 0.01 4.84
C GLU A 30 0.07 1.17 4.99
N PHE A 31 1.30 0.88 5.47
CA PHE A 31 2.37 1.87 5.47
C PHE A 31 2.72 2.32 4.05
N ILE A 32 2.89 1.38 3.12
CA ILE A 32 3.19 1.68 1.70
C ILE A 32 2.08 2.54 1.10
N ARG A 33 0.80 2.15 1.25
CA ARG A 33 -0.34 2.91 0.72
C ARG A 33 -0.33 4.35 1.21
N ARG A 34 -0.19 4.57 2.52
CA ARG A 34 -0.13 5.92 3.10
C ARG A 34 1.06 6.72 2.58
N HIS A 35 2.21 6.08 2.38
CA HIS A 35 3.40 6.76 1.86
C HIS A 35 3.24 7.17 0.39
N VAL A 36 2.62 6.32 -0.43
CA VAL A 36 2.30 6.63 -1.83
C VAL A 36 1.32 7.80 -1.90
N VAL A 37 0.19 7.75 -1.21
CA VAL A 37 -0.82 8.84 -1.23
C VAL A 37 -0.22 10.17 -0.74
N ARG A 38 0.65 10.13 0.27
CA ARG A 38 1.35 11.33 0.76
C ARG A 38 2.31 11.92 -0.27
N THR A 39 2.93 11.08 -1.09
CA THR A 39 3.91 11.52 -2.10
C THR A 39 3.24 11.99 -3.39
N PHE A 40 2.13 11.33 -3.77
CA PHE A 40 1.38 11.61 -4.99
C PHE A 40 -0.03 12.10 -4.62
N PRO A 41 -0.21 13.40 -4.32
CA PRO A 41 -1.49 13.93 -3.82
C PRO A 41 -2.65 13.81 -4.82
N GLY A 42 -2.34 13.64 -6.12
CA GLY A 42 -3.36 13.37 -7.15
C GLY A 42 -3.94 11.95 -7.11
N VAL A 43 -3.25 11.00 -6.44
CA VAL A 43 -3.67 9.59 -6.38
C VAL A 43 -4.75 9.42 -5.33
N LYS A 44 -5.93 8.97 -5.76
CA LYS A 44 -7.04 8.62 -4.86
C LYS A 44 -6.82 7.25 -4.23
N SER A 45 -7.13 7.11 -2.95
CA SER A 45 -6.98 5.85 -2.21
C SER A 45 -7.69 4.66 -2.89
N ASP A 46 -8.91 4.86 -3.42
CA ASP A 46 -9.64 3.80 -4.11
C ASP A 46 -8.97 3.36 -5.42
N ALA A 47 -8.42 4.31 -6.17
CA ALA A 47 -7.67 4.01 -7.40
C ALA A 47 -6.38 3.26 -7.09
N LEU A 48 -5.69 3.66 -6.02
CA LEU A 48 -4.50 2.97 -5.53
C LEU A 48 -4.81 1.54 -5.08
N ASN A 49 -5.89 1.34 -4.33
CA ASN A 49 -6.32 0.02 -3.87
C ASN A 49 -6.64 -0.90 -5.07
N ARG A 50 -7.32 -0.39 -6.09
CA ARG A 50 -7.54 -1.14 -7.34
C ARG A 50 -6.23 -1.45 -8.05
N LYS A 51 -5.28 -0.51 -8.11
CA LYS A 51 -3.95 -0.76 -8.70
C LYS A 51 -3.21 -1.85 -7.93
N PHE A 52 -3.25 -1.84 -6.61
CA PHE A 52 -2.59 -2.84 -5.75
C PHE A 52 -3.23 -4.22 -5.86
N ALA A 53 -4.53 -4.29 -6.17
CA ALA A 53 -5.24 -5.54 -6.41
C ALA A 53 -4.95 -6.15 -7.80
N THR A 54 -4.25 -5.45 -8.71
CA THR A 54 -3.86 -6.03 -9.99
C THR A 54 -2.76 -7.08 -9.78
N ASP A 55 -2.86 -8.22 -10.46
CA ASP A 55 -1.95 -9.36 -10.31
C ASP A 55 -0.45 -8.97 -10.43
N ALA A 56 -0.14 -8.11 -11.41
CA ALA A 56 1.23 -7.64 -11.63
C ALA A 56 1.78 -6.80 -10.47
N VAL A 57 0.94 -5.96 -9.85
CA VAL A 57 1.37 -5.11 -8.72
C VAL A 57 1.35 -5.89 -7.41
N ALA A 58 0.32 -6.72 -7.21
CA ALA A 58 0.22 -7.62 -6.06
C ALA A 58 1.44 -8.54 -5.95
N SER A 59 1.88 -9.13 -7.07
CA SER A 59 3.09 -9.96 -7.12
C SER A 59 4.34 -9.17 -6.73
N ARG A 60 4.52 -7.95 -7.27
CA ARG A 60 5.67 -7.08 -6.93
C ARG A 60 5.67 -6.67 -5.46
N LEU A 61 4.50 -6.36 -4.90
CA LEU A 61 4.34 -6.05 -3.49
C LEU A 61 4.63 -7.28 -2.63
N PHE A 62 4.15 -8.45 -3.02
CA PHE A 62 4.42 -9.70 -2.33
C PHE A 62 5.92 -10.00 -2.29
N ASP A 63 6.60 -9.92 -3.44
CA ASP A 63 8.05 -10.09 -3.53
C ASP A 63 8.75 -9.06 -2.66
N PHE A 64 8.40 -7.78 -2.81
CA PHE A 64 8.93 -6.72 -1.97
C PHE A 64 8.56 -6.87 -0.49
N LEU A 65 7.62 -7.69 -0.05
CA LEU A 65 7.34 -7.88 1.38
C LEU A 65 7.99 -9.15 1.94
N HIS A 66 8.25 -10.15 1.09
CA HIS A 66 8.60 -11.51 1.55
C HIS A 66 9.92 -12.02 0.99
N VAL A 67 10.34 -11.59 -0.20
CA VAL A 67 11.61 -12.01 -0.82
C VAL A 67 12.74 -11.08 -0.32
N PRO A 68 13.80 -11.62 0.31
CA PRO A 68 14.91 -10.80 0.81
C PRO A 68 15.62 -10.01 -0.30
N ASP A 69 15.78 -10.61 -1.48
CA ASP A 69 16.49 -10.02 -2.62
C ASP A 69 15.65 -8.98 -3.38
N ALA A 70 14.32 -9.00 -3.23
CA ALA A 70 13.43 -7.96 -3.73
C ALA A 70 13.51 -6.73 -2.82
N ARG A 71 14.57 -5.95 -3.01
CA ARG A 71 14.96 -4.85 -2.12
C ARG A 71 14.48 -3.48 -2.56
N LEU A 72 13.94 -3.38 -3.77
CA LEU A 72 13.55 -2.11 -4.38
C LEU A 72 12.10 -2.19 -4.86
N LEU A 73 11.34 -1.15 -4.54
CA LEU A 73 10.02 -0.91 -5.09
C LEU A 73 9.92 0.57 -5.46
N LEU A 74 9.57 0.84 -6.71
CA LEU A 74 9.45 2.20 -7.24
C LEU A 74 7.99 2.50 -7.54
N PHE A 75 7.58 3.73 -7.26
CA PHE A 75 6.31 4.29 -7.71
C PHE A 75 6.59 5.53 -8.56
N THR A 76 5.92 5.68 -9.69
CA THR A 76 6.03 6.87 -10.54
C THR A 76 4.69 7.47 -10.89
N ASP A 77 4.66 8.79 -10.95
CA ASP A 77 3.62 9.55 -11.63
C ASP A 77 4.29 10.28 -12.79
N HIS A 78 3.90 9.91 -14.01
CA HIS A 78 4.45 10.45 -15.24
C HIS A 78 3.84 11.80 -15.64
N GLY A 79 2.87 12.31 -14.86
CA GLY A 79 2.27 13.61 -15.11
C GLY A 79 1.49 13.68 -16.42
N ASP A 80 1.04 12.54 -16.95
CA ASP A 80 0.17 12.49 -18.13
C ASP A 80 -1.24 13.01 -17.80
N GLU A 81 -2.11 13.18 -18.80
CA GLU A 81 -3.50 13.66 -18.67
C GLU A 81 -4.37 12.83 -17.69
N SER A 82 -3.85 11.70 -17.21
CA SER A 82 -4.38 10.86 -16.14
C SER A 82 -3.70 11.09 -14.77
N SER A 83 -3.39 12.35 -14.43
CA SER A 83 -2.84 12.71 -13.11
C SER A 83 -3.63 12.02 -11.98
N GLY A 84 -2.96 11.18 -11.19
CA GLY A 84 -3.60 10.34 -10.16
C GLY A 84 -3.51 8.84 -10.39
N VAL A 85 -2.81 8.39 -11.44
CA VAL A 85 -2.39 6.99 -11.62
C VAL A 85 -0.90 6.88 -11.32
N VAL A 86 -0.52 5.88 -10.52
CA VAL A 86 0.88 5.52 -10.29
C VAL A 86 1.24 4.22 -11.00
N ASP A 87 2.44 4.19 -11.57
CA ASP A 87 3.07 2.96 -12.00
C ASP A 87 4.03 2.43 -10.95
N VAL A 88 4.13 1.10 -10.87
CA VAL A 88 4.86 0.41 -9.80
C VAL A 88 5.91 -0.48 -10.45
N TYR A 89 7.16 -0.42 -10.03
CA TYR A 89 8.24 -1.23 -10.62
C TYR A 89 9.08 -1.90 -9.53
N ALA A 90 9.58 -3.10 -9.81
CA ALA A 90 10.61 -3.76 -8.99
C ALA A 90 12.04 -3.43 -9.49
N THR A 91 12.17 -3.14 -10.79
CA THR A 91 13.41 -2.73 -11.44
C THR A 91 13.16 -1.40 -12.15
N PRO A 92 14.06 -0.40 -12.03
CA PRO A 92 13.89 0.86 -12.72
C PRO A 92 13.80 0.64 -14.24
N PRO A 93 12.75 1.12 -14.93
CA PRO A 93 12.67 1.04 -16.38
C PRO A 93 13.77 1.90 -17.03
N ALA A 94 14.26 1.47 -18.19
CA ALA A 94 15.39 2.11 -18.88
C ALA A 94 15.15 3.61 -19.18
N ASN A 95 13.90 4.00 -19.44
CA ASN A 95 13.51 5.37 -19.80
C ASN A 95 12.61 6.02 -18.74
N LEU A 96 12.96 5.90 -17.46
CA LEU A 96 12.18 6.49 -16.36
C LEU A 96 11.91 8.00 -16.52
N PHE A 97 12.87 8.73 -17.11
CA PHE A 97 12.81 10.19 -17.32
C PHE A 97 12.91 10.59 -18.80
N GLY A 98 12.92 9.63 -19.73
CA GLY A 98 13.39 9.84 -21.10
C GLY A 98 12.55 10.80 -21.95
N ASP A 99 11.26 10.93 -21.64
CA ASP A 99 10.35 11.81 -22.39
C ASP A 99 10.04 13.12 -21.67
N ALA A 100 10.24 13.16 -20.34
CA ALA A 100 10.09 14.37 -19.54
C ALA A 100 11.09 15.47 -19.95
N SER A 101 12.26 15.10 -20.48
CA SER A 101 13.28 16.06 -20.92
C SER A 101 13.04 16.61 -22.33
N LYS A 102 12.08 16.07 -23.10
CA LYS A 102 11.90 16.42 -24.52
C LYS A 102 10.87 17.53 -24.77
N SER A 103 10.01 17.82 -23.79
CA SER A 103 8.96 18.84 -23.90
C SER A 103 8.99 19.79 -22.71
N LYS A 104 9.16 21.09 -22.97
CA LYS A 104 9.10 22.15 -21.95
C LYS A 104 7.72 22.27 -21.27
N ASN A 105 6.68 21.65 -21.85
CA ASN A 105 5.30 21.73 -21.35
C ASN A 105 4.85 20.44 -20.65
N MET A 106 5.72 19.44 -20.50
CA MET A 106 5.34 18.19 -19.83
C MET A 106 5.46 18.36 -18.30
N PRO A 107 4.51 17.86 -17.51
CA PRO A 107 4.62 17.92 -16.05
C PRO A 107 5.83 17.11 -15.55
N PRO A 108 6.43 17.50 -14.41
CA PRO A 108 7.59 16.81 -13.88
C PRO A 108 7.24 15.39 -13.45
N VAL A 109 8.08 14.43 -13.82
CA VAL A 109 7.96 13.04 -13.34
C VAL A 109 8.34 13.00 -11.87
N THR A 110 7.44 12.49 -11.03
CA THR A 110 7.70 12.26 -9.61
C THR A 110 7.97 10.78 -9.37
N VAL A 111 8.99 10.46 -8.58
CA VAL A 111 9.37 9.07 -8.28
C VAL A 111 9.54 8.88 -6.78
N LEU A 112 8.93 7.82 -6.25
CA LEU A 112 9.10 7.37 -4.87
C LEU A 112 9.83 6.03 -4.86
N TYR A 113 10.96 5.97 -4.15
CA TYR A 113 11.75 4.75 -3.98
C TYR A 113 11.57 4.20 -2.57
N LEU A 114 11.20 2.93 -2.46
CA LEU A 114 11.23 2.17 -1.21
C LEU A 114 12.37 1.16 -1.28
N LEU A 115 13.33 1.28 -0.37
CA LEU A 115 14.49 0.40 -0.27
C LEU A 115 14.46 -0.41 1.04
N LYS A 116 14.61 -1.72 0.93
CA LYS A 116 14.95 -2.57 2.07
C LYS A 116 16.41 -2.43 2.41
N THR A 117 16.68 -1.96 3.61
CA THR A 117 18.00 -2.07 4.22
C THR A 117 18.17 -3.48 4.78
N VAL A 118 19.31 -4.10 4.47
CA VAL A 118 19.79 -5.23 5.28
C VAL A 118 20.40 -4.59 6.53
N LYS A 119 20.22 -5.19 7.72
CA LYS A 119 21.08 -4.86 8.86
C LYS A 119 22.52 -5.13 8.41
N GLY A 120 23.26 -4.08 8.06
CA GLY A 120 24.68 -4.22 7.77
C GLY A 120 25.41 -4.73 9.00
N PRO A 121 26.55 -5.44 8.84
CA PRO A 121 27.42 -5.72 9.96
C PRO A 121 27.78 -4.39 10.60
N ILE A 122 27.28 -4.16 11.81
CA ILE A 122 27.67 -3.02 12.63
C ILE A 122 29.14 -3.27 12.94
N SER A 123 30.05 -2.41 12.46
CA SER A 123 31.45 -2.48 12.86
C SER A 123 31.47 -2.50 14.39
N PRO A 124 32.02 -3.52 15.06
CA PRO A 124 32.22 -3.43 16.49
C PRO A 124 33.22 -2.29 16.69
N THR A 125 32.71 -1.14 17.10
CA THR A 125 33.55 -0.08 17.66
C THR A 125 34.36 -0.71 18.78
N LYS A 126 35.67 -0.79 18.53
CA LYS A 126 36.68 -1.35 19.42
C LYS A 126 37.03 -0.34 20.51
#